data_AF-A0A380FKW3-F1
#
_entry.id   AF-A0A380FKW3-F1
#
_cell.length_a   1.000
_cell.length_b   1.000
_cell.length_c   1.000
_cell.angle_alpha   90.00
_cell.angle_beta   90.00
_cell.angle_gamma   90.00
#
_symmetry.space_group_name_H-M   'P 1'
#
loop_
_entity.id
_entity.type
_entity.pdbx_description
1 polymer ?
#
loop_
_entity_poly.entity_id
_entity_poly.type
_entity_poly.pdbx_seq_one_letter_code
_entity_poly.pdbx_strand_id
1 'polypeptide(L)'
;MQKKQSSIEQDYIKTLKNLTDKPMEVGGGIRSETTIQQYFDANIDFCIIGTKGIQDLTWLADMAQKYPNRLYLSVDAYRREVKINGWEQDAQLDLFDLVEQINHLPLGGIIYTDISKDGKLSGPNFEITGQLVKATDKHVVASGGIRHQQDLVQLETLGVHAAIVGKAAHDPNFWEGLS
;
A
#
# COMPACT_ATOMS: atom_id res chain seq x y z
N MET A 1 32.09 3.71 -3.51
CA MET A 1 31.65 2.69 -4.49
C MET A 1 30.32 2.12 -4.01
N GLN A 2 29.19 2.59 -4.56
CA GLN A 2 27.88 1.99 -4.28
C GLN A 2 27.78 0.68 -5.05
N LYS A 3 27.57 -0.44 -4.35
CA LYS A 3 27.24 -1.73 -4.98
C LYS A 3 25.95 -1.52 -5.77
N LYS A 4 26.03 -1.72 -7.08
CA LYS A 4 24.88 -1.74 -8.00
C LYS A 4 24.09 -3.02 -7.69
N GLN A 5 23.27 -2.98 -6.66
CA GLN A 5 22.31 -4.04 -6.34
C GLN A 5 21.18 -3.93 -7.35
N SER A 6 21.45 -4.35 -8.59
CA SER A 6 20.41 -4.86 -9.48
C SER A 6 19.86 -6.08 -8.75
N SER A 7 18.82 -5.89 -7.93
CA SER A 7 18.40 -6.94 -6.99
C SER A 7 17.83 -8.11 -7.77
N ILE A 8 18.21 -9.33 -7.38
CA ILE A 8 17.68 -10.59 -7.93
C ILE A 8 16.15 -10.59 -8.01
N GLU A 9 15.50 -9.83 -7.12
CA GLU A 9 14.06 -9.67 -7.03
C GLU A 9 13.45 -8.96 -8.25
N GLN A 10 14.15 -7.98 -8.87
CA GLN A 10 13.61 -7.26 -10.03
C GLN A 10 13.38 -8.19 -11.23
N ASP A 11 14.30 -9.11 -11.50
CA ASP A 11 14.16 -10.04 -12.61
C ASP A 11 13.08 -11.10 -12.34
N TYR A 12 12.92 -11.49 -11.07
CA TYR A 12 11.82 -12.36 -10.67
C TYR A 12 10.46 -11.66 -10.81
N ILE A 13 10.33 -10.41 -10.37
CA ILE A 13 9.12 -9.60 -10.52
C ILE A 13 8.74 -9.43 -12.01
N LYS A 14 9.71 -9.15 -12.88
CA LYS A 14 9.48 -9.10 -14.34
C LYS A 14 8.95 -10.42 -14.87
N THR A 15 9.52 -11.52 -14.41
CA THR A 15 9.06 -12.87 -14.80
C THR A 15 7.61 -13.08 -14.37
N LEU A 16 7.25 -12.73 -13.13
CA LEU A 16 5.88 -12.83 -12.64
C LEU A 16 4.91 -11.97 -13.45
N LYS A 17 5.29 -10.74 -13.82
CA LYS A 17 4.43 -9.86 -14.63
C LYS A 17 4.14 -10.46 -16.01
N ASN A 18 5.10 -11.16 -16.62
CA ASN A 18 4.90 -11.83 -17.90
C ASN A 18 3.99 -13.08 -17.82
N LEU A 19 3.64 -13.55 -16.62
CA LEU A 19 2.78 -14.71 -16.40
C LEU A 19 1.31 -14.34 -16.13
N THR A 20 0.96 -13.05 -16.08
CA THR A 20 -0.39 -12.60 -15.73
C THR A 20 -0.74 -11.27 -16.38
N ASP A 21 -1.97 -11.18 -16.89
CA ASP A 21 -2.53 -9.91 -17.38
C ASP A 21 -3.17 -9.08 -16.25
N LYS A 22 -3.24 -9.62 -15.02
CA LYS A 22 -3.76 -8.88 -13.87
C LYS A 22 -2.84 -7.70 -13.52
N PRO A 23 -3.41 -6.58 -13.02
CA PRO A 23 -2.62 -5.48 -12.50
C PRO A 23 -1.66 -5.95 -11.39
N MET A 24 -0.45 -5.39 -11.39
CA MET A 24 0.60 -5.70 -10.43
C MET A 24 1.09 -4.43 -9.75
N GLU A 25 1.13 -4.49 -8.43
CA GLU A 25 1.68 -3.46 -7.56
C GLU A 25 2.99 -3.94 -6.97
N VAL A 26 4.02 -3.11 -6.98
CA VAL A 26 5.33 -3.46 -6.41
C VAL A 26 5.76 -2.43 -5.38
N GLY A 27 6.06 -2.90 -4.18
CA GLY A 27 6.62 -2.12 -3.09
C GLY A 27 7.96 -2.68 -2.60
N GLY A 28 8.50 -2.06 -1.56
CA GLY A 28 9.74 -2.49 -0.91
C GLY A 28 10.98 -1.78 -1.44
N GLY A 29 11.61 -0.95 -0.60
CA GLY A 29 12.90 -0.32 -0.90
C GLY A 29 12.91 0.74 -2.01
N ILE A 30 11.75 1.10 -2.58
CA ILE A 30 11.64 2.13 -3.61
C ILE A 30 11.95 3.52 -3.00
N ARG A 31 13.14 4.05 -3.30
CA ARG A 31 13.67 5.30 -2.73
C ARG A 31 14.13 6.31 -3.78
N SER A 32 14.05 5.97 -5.05
CA SER A 32 14.50 6.81 -6.15
C SER A 32 13.58 6.71 -7.35
N GLU A 33 13.52 7.79 -8.12
CA GLU A 33 12.81 7.84 -9.38
C GLU A 33 13.29 6.77 -10.36
N THR A 34 14.62 6.54 -10.41
CA THR A 34 15.19 5.50 -11.28
C THR A 34 14.58 4.13 -11.00
N THR A 35 14.30 3.80 -9.74
CA THR A 35 13.67 2.52 -9.37
C THR A 35 12.21 2.48 -9.83
N ILE A 36 11.47 3.57 -9.66
CA ILE A 36 10.08 3.70 -10.14
C ILE A 36 10.03 3.49 -11.65
N GLN A 37 10.91 4.19 -12.38
CA GLN A 37 10.99 4.10 -13.83
C GLN A 37 11.33 2.67 -14.28
N GLN A 38 12.28 2.01 -13.64
CA GLN A 38 12.63 0.62 -13.95
C GLN A 38 11.44 -0.34 -13.82
N TYR A 39 10.58 -0.17 -12.82
CA TYR A 39 9.38 -0.99 -12.67
C TYR A 39 8.34 -0.66 -13.75
N PHE A 40 8.15 0.61 -14.08
CA PHE A 40 7.21 1.00 -15.13
C PHE A 40 7.67 0.58 -16.53
N ASP A 41 8.97 0.65 -16.82
CA ASP A 41 9.56 0.13 -18.06
C ASP A 41 9.42 -1.41 -18.16
N ALA A 42 9.29 -2.08 -17.01
CA ALA A 42 8.99 -3.51 -16.89
C ALA A 42 7.48 -3.83 -16.94
N ASN A 43 6.64 -2.88 -17.36
CA ASN A 43 5.17 -2.99 -17.41
C ASN A 43 4.48 -3.19 -16.05
N ILE A 44 5.13 -2.91 -14.92
CA ILE A 44 4.45 -2.89 -13.62
C ILE A 44 3.45 -1.74 -13.60
N ASP A 45 2.23 -2.01 -13.14
CA ASP A 45 1.13 -1.07 -13.20
C ASP A 45 1.28 0.05 -12.17
N PHE A 46 1.62 -0.33 -10.93
CA PHE A 46 1.73 0.58 -9.79
C PHE A 46 3.00 0.36 -8.97
N CYS A 47 3.58 1.46 -8.46
CA CYS A 47 4.62 1.40 -7.42
C CYS A 47 4.04 1.81 -6.07
N ILE A 48 4.39 1.06 -5.02
CA ILE A 48 4.01 1.33 -3.63
C ILE A 48 5.18 2.03 -2.94
N ILE A 49 4.96 3.27 -2.53
CA ILE A 49 5.92 4.11 -1.83
C ILE A 49 5.61 4.07 -0.34
N GLY A 50 6.53 3.57 0.47
CA GLY A 50 6.40 3.59 1.94
C GLY A 50 7.17 4.76 2.55
N THR A 51 8.13 4.43 3.43
CA THR A 51 8.91 5.39 4.24
C THR A 51 9.44 6.61 3.49
N LYS A 52 9.98 6.46 2.27
CA LYS A 52 10.52 7.61 1.51
C LYS A 52 9.43 8.67 1.21
N GLY A 53 8.21 8.22 0.89
CA GLY A 53 7.08 9.11 0.62
C GLY A 53 6.60 9.85 1.86
N ILE A 54 6.71 9.22 3.03
CA ILE A 54 6.32 9.83 4.32
C ILE A 54 7.38 10.82 4.81
N GLN A 55 8.67 10.49 4.65
CA GLN A 55 9.78 11.33 5.12
C GLN A 55 10.05 12.55 4.23
N ASP A 56 9.63 12.53 2.97
CA ASP A 56 9.89 13.57 2.00
C ASP A 56 8.67 13.77 1.09
N LEU A 57 7.70 14.54 1.60
CA LEU A 57 6.46 14.84 0.90
C LEU A 57 6.68 15.65 -0.38
N THR A 58 7.74 16.46 -0.44
CA THR A 58 8.13 17.18 -1.66
C THR A 58 8.52 16.20 -2.75
N TRP A 59 9.39 15.23 -2.43
CA TRP A 59 9.75 14.17 -3.37
C TRP A 59 8.53 13.32 -3.77
N LEU A 60 7.65 12.99 -2.82
CA LEU A 60 6.41 12.28 -3.14
C LEU A 60 5.54 13.07 -4.12
N ALA A 61 5.40 14.38 -3.92
CA ALA A 61 4.64 15.27 -4.79
C ALA A 61 5.23 15.29 -6.20
N ASP A 62 6.54 15.47 -6.33
CA ASP A 62 7.23 15.46 -7.63
C ASP A 62 6.99 14.14 -8.38
N MET A 63 7.12 13.01 -7.68
CA MET A 63 6.90 11.69 -8.28
C MET A 63 5.43 11.46 -8.64
N ALA A 64 4.48 11.87 -7.80
CA ALA A 64 3.06 11.74 -8.07
C ALA A 64 2.66 12.54 -9.31
N GLN A 65 3.16 13.78 -9.45
CA GLN A 65 2.90 14.60 -10.64
C GLN A 65 3.49 13.99 -11.91
N LYS A 66 4.67 13.36 -11.83
CA LYS A 66 5.29 12.70 -12.96
C LYS A 66 4.61 11.38 -13.36
N TYR A 67 4.04 10.68 -12.38
CA TYR A 67 3.41 9.37 -12.55
C TYR A 67 1.98 9.37 -11.95
N PRO A 68 1.06 10.19 -12.52
CA PRO A 68 -0.25 10.42 -11.92
C PRO A 68 -1.05 9.12 -11.86
N ASN A 69 -1.67 8.88 -10.70
CA ASN A 69 -2.49 7.72 -10.39
C ASN A 69 -1.77 6.36 -10.44
N ARG A 70 -0.43 6.34 -10.56
CA ARG A 70 0.39 5.11 -10.63
C ARG A 70 1.19 4.83 -9.36
N LEU A 71 1.13 5.71 -8.37
CA LEU A 71 1.82 5.56 -7.09
C LEU A 71 0.81 5.41 -5.96
N TYR A 72 0.96 4.37 -5.16
CA TYR A 72 0.29 4.24 -3.88
C TYR A 72 1.21 4.71 -2.76
N LEU A 73 0.67 5.44 -1.78
CA LEU A 73 1.37 5.66 -0.52
C LEU A 73 0.97 4.56 0.48
N SER A 74 1.94 3.76 0.91
CA SER A 74 1.74 2.81 2.01
C SER A 74 2.02 3.48 3.33
N VAL A 75 1.00 3.48 4.20
CA VAL A 75 1.04 4.06 5.54
C VAL A 75 0.79 2.94 6.54
N ASP A 76 1.85 2.56 7.22
CA ASP A 76 1.75 1.62 8.34
C ASP A 76 1.59 2.41 9.63
N ALA A 77 0.59 2.07 10.44
CA ALA A 77 0.32 2.79 11.67
C ALA A 77 -0.08 1.87 12.80
N TYR A 78 0.33 2.22 14.02
CA TYR A 78 -0.31 1.70 15.22
C TYR A 78 -1.59 2.50 15.44
N ARG A 79 -2.72 1.95 15.00
CA ARG A 79 -3.98 2.71 14.89
C ARG A 79 -3.79 3.94 14.00
N ARG A 80 -3.59 5.12 14.59
CA ARG A 80 -3.37 6.39 13.87
C ARG A 80 -1.92 6.84 13.86
N GLU A 81 -1.07 6.31 14.74
CA GLU A 81 0.33 6.72 14.86
C GLU A 81 1.16 6.10 13.74
N VAL A 82 1.61 6.92 12.80
CA VAL A 82 2.37 6.48 11.63
C VAL A 82 3.75 5.97 12.05
N LYS A 83 4.12 4.78 11.57
CA LYS A 83 5.43 4.19 11.77
C LYS A 83 6.16 4.05 10.44
N ILE A 84 7.49 4.20 10.48
CA ILE A 84 8.37 4.14 9.31
C ILE A 84 9.54 3.18 9.59
N ASN A 85 10.37 2.92 8.56
CA ASN A 85 11.51 2.00 8.66
C ASN A 85 11.11 0.60 9.14
N GLY A 86 10.08 0.00 8.53
CA GLY A 86 9.63 -1.35 8.91
C GLY A 86 9.00 -1.41 10.32
N TRP A 87 8.29 -0.35 10.70
CA TRP A 87 7.59 -0.18 11.98
C TRP A 87 8.50 0.08 13.20
N GLU A 88 9.82 0.17 12.99
CA GLU A 88 10.78 0.36 14.07
C GLU A 88 10.81 1.79 14.61
N GLN A 89 10.41 2.77 13.81
CA GLN A 89 10.53 4.19 14.14
C GLN A 89 9.17 4.90 14.10
N ASP A 90 8.91 5.70 15.13
CA ASP A 90 7.79 6.65 15.14
C ASP A 90 8.06 7.83 14.21
N ALA A 91 7.12 8.10 13.30
CA ALA A 91 7.21 9.26 12.41
C ALA A 91 6.85 10.57 13.12
N GLN A 92 6.28 10.50 14.33
CA GLN A 92 5.66 11.61 15.06
C GLN A 92 4.55 12.29 14.23
N LEU A 93 3.83 11.49 13.45
CA LEU A 93 2.76 11.92 12.56
C LEU A 93 1.49 11.11 12.83
N ASP A 94 0.36 11.81 12.86
CA ASP A 94 -0.95 11.19 12.82
C ASP A 94 -1.34 10.85 11.36
N LEU A 95 -2.03 9.74 11.18
CA LEU A 95 -2.54 9.28 9.89
C LEU A 95 -3.35 10.36 9.16
N PHE A 96 -4.25 11.03 9.86
CA PHE A 96 -5.17 11.99 9.23
C PHE A 96 -4.46 13.30 8.87
N ASP A 97 -3.51 13.74 9.69
CA ASP A 97 -2.66 14.90 9.38
C ASP A 97 -1.81 14.64 8.12
N LEU A 98 -1.29 13.41 7.96
CA LEU A 98 -0.58 13.01 6.75
C LEU A 98 -1.52 13.00 5.53
N VAL A 99 -2.72 12.45 5.68
CA VAL A 99 -3.72 12.37 4.60
C VAL A 99 -4.13 13.76 4.11
N GLU A 100 -4.37 14.69 5.04
CA GLU A 100 -4.68 16.08 4.71
C GLU A 100 -3.57 16.70 3.84
N GLN A 101 -2.30 16.47 4.21
CA GLN A 101 -1.15 16.99 3.46
C GLN A 101 -1.02 16.41 2.05
N ILE A 102 -1.47 15.19 1.78
CA ILE A 102 -1.30 14.53 0.47
C ILE A 102 -2.56 14.50 -0.38
N ASN A 103 -3.70 14.98 0.14
CA ASN A 103 -5.00 14.91 -0.54
C ASN A 103 -5.00 15.57 -1.92
N HIS A 104 -4.17 16.59 -2.13
CA HIS A 104 -4.03 17.28 -3.41
C HIS A 104 -3.12 16.56 -4.43
N LEU A 105 -2.35 15.54 -4.01
CA LEU A 105 -1.40 14.83 -4.88
C LEU A 105 -2.10 13.78 -5.75
N PRO A 106 -1.78 13.61 -7.04
CA PRO A 106 -2.42 12.62 -7.90
C PRO A 106 -1.88 11.19 -7.66
N LEU A 107 -2.10 10.67 -6.45
CA LEU A 107 -1.78 9.30 -6.05
C LEU A 107 -2.88 8.34 -6.52
N GLY A 108 -2.51 7.09 -6.84
CA GLY A 108 -3.45 6.02 -7.14
C GLY A 108 -4.28 5.61 -5.92
N GLY A 109 -3.73 5.78 -4.72
CA GLY A 109 -4.43 5.53 -3.48
C GLY A 109 -3.52 5.54 -2.25
N ILE A 110 -4.12 5.20 -1.12
CA ILE A 110 -3.47 5.03 0.17
C ILE A 110 -3.68 3.59 0.61
N ILE A 111 -2.58 2.87 0.85
CA ILE A 111 -2.62 1.56 1.51
C ILE A 111 -2.44 1.82 2.99
N TYR A 112 -3.45 1.50 3.79
CA TYR A 112 -3.41 1.66 5.23
C TYR A 112 -3.27 0.29 5.90
N THR A 113 -2.16 0.10 6.62
CA THR A 113 -1.92 -1.11 7.42
C THR A 113 -2.03 -0.77 8.91
N ASP A 114 -3.02 -1.33 9.61
CA ASP A 114 -3.02 -1.29 11.07
C ASP A 114 -2.09 -2.38 11.62
N ILE A 115 -0.90 -1.98 12.06
CA ILE A 115 0.13 -2.90 12.57
C ILE A 115 -0.33 -3.61 13.86
N SER A 116 -1.31 -3.06 14.58
CA SER A 116 -1.90 -3.73 15.75
C SER A 116 -2.74 -4.95 15.36
N LYS A 117 -3.14 -5.06 14.09
CA LYS A 117 -3.96 -6.14 13.52
C LYS A 117 -3.17 -7.07 12.60
N ASP A 118 -2.05 -6.62 12.07
CA ASP A 118 -1.33 -7.38 11.05
C ASP A 118 -0.87 -8.77 11.52
N GLY A 119 -1.08 -9.77 10.65
CA GLY A 119 -0.79 -11.18 10.93
C GLY A 119 -1.64 -11.85 12.04
N LYS A 120 -2.54 -11.12 12.72
CA LYS A 120 -3.30 -11.62 13.88
C LYS A 120 -4.62 -12.31 13.56
N LEU A 121 -5.12 -12.20 12.32
CA LEU A 121 -6.44 -12.73 11.92
C LEU A 121 -7.54 -12.32 12.92
N SER A 122 -7.55 -11.06 13.33
CA SER A 122 -8.46 -10.51 14.35
C SER A 122 -9.48 -9.51 13.79
N GLY A 123 -9.58 -9.45 12.46
CA GLY A 123 -10.35 -8.47 11.71
C GLY A 123 -9.52 -7.22 11.42
N PRO A 124 -9.73 -6.56 10.26
CA PRO A 124 -9.13 -5.27 9.97
C PRO A 124 -9.69 -4.19 10.90
N ASN A 125 -9.05 -3.03 10.92
CA ASN A 125 -9.55 -1.89 11.67
C ASN A 125 -10.65 -1.13 10.91
N PHE A 126 -11.85 -1.70 10.89
CA PHE A 126 -13.01 -1.12 10.20
C PHE A 126 -13.29 0.34 10.58
N GLU A 127 -13.08 0.70 11.85
CA GLU A 127 -13.36 2.05 12.33
C GLU A 127 -12.41 3.07 11.69
N ILE A 128 -11.10 2.88 11.81
CA ILE A 128 -10.12 3.83 11.24
C ILE A 128 -10.15 3.79 9.72
N THR A 129 -10.27 2.61 9.11
CA THR A 129 -10.37 2.51 7.65
C THR A 129 -11.61 3.23 7.12
N GLY A 130 -12.77 3.08 7.78
CA GLY A 130 -13.99 3.81 7.40
C GLY A 130 -13.91 5.32 7.64
N GLN A 131 -13.16 5.77 8.66
CA GLN A 131 -12.84 7.20 8.83
C GLN A 131 -11.93 7.70 7.71
N LEU A 132 -10.93 6.91 7.30
CA LEU A 132 -9.99 7.25 6.25
C LEU A 132 -10.69 7.44 4.90
N VAL A 133 -11.62 6.56 4.53
CA VAL A 133 -12.47 6.71 3.33
C VAL A 133 -13.22 8.05 3.31
N LYS A 134 -13.62 8.57 4.47
CA LYS A 134 -14.32 9.86 4.56
C LYS A 134 -13.38 11.07 4.50
N ALA A 135 -12.09 10.88 4.75
CA ALA A 135 -11.10 11.94 4.86
C ALA A 135 -10.36 12.22 3.54
N THR A 136 -10.57 11.40 2.51
CA THR A 136 -9.89 11.52 1.22
C THR A 136 -10.76 11.03 0.07
N ASP A 137 -10.65 11.68 -1.09
CA ASP A 137 -11.25 11.19 -2.34
C ASP A 137 -10.37 10.13 -3.03
N LYS A 138 -9.21 9.79 -2.45
CA LYS A 138 -8.32 8.75 -2.97
C LYS A 138 -8.85 7.36 -2.64
N HIS A 139 -8.49 6.39 -3.47
CA HIS A 139 -8.74 4.99 -3.13
C HIS A 139 -8.05 4.62 -1.83
N VAL A 140 -8.81 4.07 -0.89
CA VAL A 140 -8.28 3.49 0.35
C VAL A 140 -8.22 1.98 0.20
N VAL A 141 -7.04 1.42 0.42
CA VAL A 141 -6.80 -0.02 0.44
C VAL A 141 -6.56 -0.45 1.88
N ALA A 142 -7.40 -1.34 2.38
CA ALA A 142 -7.27 -1.88 3.73
C ALA A 142 -6.20 -2.98 3.79
N SER A 143 -5.33 -2.93 4.79
CA SER A 143 -4.31 -3.95 5.05
C SER A 143 -4.21 -4.26 6.54
N GLY A 144 -3.87 -5.50 6.86
CA GLY A 144 -3.70 -6.00 8.24
C GLY A 144 -4.97 -6.60 8.84
N GLY A 145 -4.90 -7.88 9.21
CA GLY A 145 -5.89 -8.53 10.07
C GLY A 145 -7.11 -9.17 9.41
N ILE A 146 -7.23 -9.14 8.07
CA ILE A 146 -8.32 -9.83 7.33
C ILE A 146 -8.39 -11.32 7.71
N ARG A 147 -9.61 -11.81 7.98
CA ARG A 147 -9.86 -13.20 8.41
C ARG A 147 -10.55 -14.03 7.34
N HIS A 148 -11.61 -13.48 6.77
CA HIS A 148 -12.56 -14.19 5.92
C HIS A 148 -13.34 -13.21 5.04
N GLN A 149 -14.10 -13.71 4.07
CA GLN A 149 -14.84 -12.91 3.10
C GLN A 149 -15.82 -11.90 3.72
N GLN A 150 -16.43 -12.20 4.87
CA GLN A 150 -17.33 -11.23 5.52
C GLN A 150 -16.60 -9.94 5.93
N ASP A 151 -15.29 -9.99 6.18
CA ASP A 151 -14.51 -8.76 6.43
C ASP A 151 -14.42 -7.92 5.14
N LEU A 152 -14.32 -8.55 3.97
CA LEU A 152 -14.31 -7.86 2.67
C LEU A 152 -15.65 -7.19 2.39
N VAL A 153 -16.76 -7.91 2.62
CA VAL A 153 -18.12 -7.36 2.48
C VAL A 153 -18.28 -6.15 3.41
N GLN A 154 -17.85 -6.26 4.67
CA GLN A 154 -17.94 -5.15 5.61
C GLN A 154 -17.07 -3.96 5.16
N LEU A 155 -15.85 -4.17 4.68
CA LEU A 155 -15.01 -3.10 4.13
C LEU A 155 -15.66 -2.42 2.91
N GLU A 156 -16.26 -3.20 2.02
CA GLU A 156 -17.01 -2.68 0.87
C GLU A 156 -18.16 -1.77 1.31
N THR A 157 -18.94 -2.15 2.34
CA THR A 157 -20.02 -1.28 2.88
C THR A 157 -19.51 0.04 3.46
N LEU A 158 -18.23 0.12 3.81
CA LEU A 158 -17.59 1.35 4.30
C LEU A 158 -17.02 2.22 3.17
N GLY A 159 -17.10 1.78 1.91
CA GLY A 159 -16.55 2.48 0.75
C GLY A 159 -15.06 2.25 0.52
N VAL A 160 -14.48 1.20 1.12
CA VAL A 160 -13.08 0.83 0.91
C VAL A 160 -12.91 0.30 -0.51
N HIS A 161 -11.87 0.77 -1.21
CA HIS A 161 -11.64 0.43 -2.62
C HIS A 161 -11.14 -1.01 -2.81
N ALA A 162 -10.21 -1.46 -1.97
CA ALA A 162 -9.65 -2.80 -2.03
C ALA A 162 -9.13 -3.25 -0.66
N ALA A 163 -8.81 -4.54 -0.54
CA ALA A 163 -8.18 -5.09 0.65
C ALA A 163 -7.02 -6.03 0.30
N ILE A 164 -5.92 -5.92 1.03
CA ILE A 164 -4.78 -6.83 0.95
C ILE A 164 -5.02 -8.02 1.87
N VAL A 165 -5.09 -9.21 1.28
CA VAL A 165 -5.25 -10.48 2.01
C VAL A 165 -3.91 -11.20 2.04
N GLY A 166 -3.20 -11.06 3.17
CA GLY A 166 -1.94 -11.77 3.43
C GLY A 166 -2.18 -13.14 4.03
N LYS A 167 -2.03 -13.28 5.35
CA LYS A 167 -2.06 -14.57 6.05
C LYS A 167 -3.29 -15.44 5.77
N ALA A 168 -4.48 -14.85 5.66
CA ALA A 168 -5.71 -15.60 5.39
C ALA A 168 -5.75 -16.22 3.98
N ALA A 169 -5.00 -15.67 3.01
CA ALA A 169 -4.93 -16.21 1.66
C ALA A 169 -4.31 -17.62 1.59
N HIS A 170 -3.55 -18.02 2.61
CA HIS A 170 -2.98 -19.36 2.69
C HIS A 170 -3.99 -20.43 3.10
N ASP A 171 -5.16 -20.04 3.62
CA ASP A 171 -6.25 -20.97 3.90
C ASP A 171 -7.11 -21.15 2.64
N PRO A 172 -7.20 -22.36 2.05
CA PRO A 172 -8.06 -22.61 0.89
C PRO A 172 -9.52 -22.23 1.11
N ASN A 173 -10.01 -22.35 2.35
CA ASN A 173 -11.40 -22.01 2.70
C ASN A 173 -11.68 -20.52 2.53
N PHE A 174 -10.66 -19.66 2.53
CA PHE A 174 -10.83 -18.23 2.26
C PHE A 174 -11.38 -17.99 0.84
N TRP A 175 -10.99 -18.84 -0.11
CA TRP A 175 -11.31 -18.68 -1.53
C TRP A 175 -12.62 -19.37 -1.94
N GLU A 176 -13.21 -20.19 -1.08
CA GLU A 176 -14.46 -20.88 -1.38
C GLU A 176 -15.60 -19.88 -1.61
N GLY A 177 -16.22 -19.93 -2.78
CA GLY A 177 -17.33 -19.03 -3.13
C GLY A 177 -16.91 -17.70 -3.74
N LEU A 178 -15.60 -17.44 -3.96
CA LEU A 178 -15.14 -16.37 -4.85
C LEU A 178 -15.12 -16.91 -6.29
N SER A 179 -16.14 -16.56 -7.07
CA SER A 179 -16.26 -16.86 -8.50
C SER A 179 -15.93 -15.65 -9.35
#